data_AF-A0A849Q0G3-F1
#
_entry.id   AF-A0A849Q0G3-F1
#
_cell.length_a   1.000
_cell.length_b   1.000
_cell.length_c   1.000
_cell.angle_alpha   90.00
_cell.angle_beta   90.00
_cell.angle_gamma   90.00
#
_symmetry.space_group_name_H-M   'P 1'
#
loop_
_entity.id
_entity.type
_entity.pdbx_description
1 polymer ?
#
loop_
_entity_poly.entity_id
_entity_poly.type
_entity_poly.pdbx_seq_one_letter_code
_entity_poly.pdbx_strand_id
1 'polypeptide(L)' 'MRLSMASGKLTLRDIEYEQLLERKVSKNNASSGKITMPKDYIGKRVYVVVPKEED' A
#
# COMPACT_ATOMS: atom_id res chain seq x y z
N MET A 1 -2.21 34.00 22.30
CA MET A 1 -2.27 32.62 21.77
C MET A 1 -0.95 31.93 22.13
N ARG A 2 -0.96 30.96 23.06
CA ARG A 2 0.25 30.21 23.44
C ARG A 2 0.41 29.03 22.48
N LEU A 3 1.50 29.02 21.71
CA LEU A 3 1.92 27.85 20.93
C LEU A 3 2.55 26.85 21.91
N SER A 4 1.89 25.71 22.14
CA SER A 4 2.47 24.59 22.87
C SER A 4 3.48 23.88 21.97
N MET A 5 4.75 23.88 22.33
CA MET A 5 5.75 23.04 21.66
C MET A 5 5.49 21.57 22.01
N ALA A 6 5.14 20.77 21.02
CA ALA A 6 5.07 19.32 21.15
C ALA A 6 6.49 18.76 21.00
N SER A 7 7.02 18.15 22.07
CA SER A 7 8.27 17.38 22.02
C SER A 7 7.95 15.90 21.82
N GLY A 8 8.58 15.25 20.84
CA GLY A 8 8.42 13.84 20.57
C GLY A 8 9.57 13.30 19.71
N LYS A 9 9.69 11.98 19.64
CA LYS A 9 10.70 11.30 18.82
C LYS A 9 9.98 10.54 17.70
N LEU A 10 10.37 10.79 16.46
CA LEU A 10 9.93 10.00 15.31
C LEU A 10 10.90 8.83 15.16
N THR A 11 10.38 7.61 15.18
CA THR A 11 11.16 6.39 14.89
C THR A 11 10.57 5.78 13.63
N LEU A 12 11.39 5.65 12.60
CA LEU A 12 11.04 4.91 11.38
C LEU A 12 11.18 3.42 11.70
N ARG A 13 10.22 2.62 11.22
CA ARG A 13 10.32 1.17 11.26
C ARG A 13 10.67 0.66 9.88
N ASP A 14 11.57 -0.31 9.83
CA ASP A 14 11.81 -1.06 8.61
C ASP A 14 10.57 -1.88 8.29
N ILE A 15 10.18 -1.89 7.01
CA ILE A 15 9.05 -2.71 6.55
C ILE A 15 9.64 -3.95 5.90
N GLU A 16 9.38 -5.11 6.50
CA GLU A 16 9.69 -6.40 5.91
C GLU A 16 8.51 -6.89 5.06
N TYR A 17 8.81 -7.35 3.86
CA TYR A 17 7.81 -7.97 2.97
C TYR A 17 8.03 -9.47 2.95
N GLU A 18 6.94 -10.22 3.11
CA GLU A 18 6.97 -11.67 3.00
C GLU A 18 7.03 -12.10 1.53
N GLN A 19 6.27 -11.42 0.66
CA GLN A 19 6.11 -11.82 -0.74
C GLN A 19 6.02 -10.63 -1.69
N LEU A 20 6.51 -10.84 -2.91
CA LEU A 20 6.38 -9.94 -4.05
C LEU A 20 5.65 -10.66 -5.19
N LEU A 21 4.48 -10.16 -5.57
CA LEU A 21 3.62 -10.78 -6.58
C LEU A 21 3.52 -9.91 -7.83
N GLU A 22 3.87 -10.45 -9.00
CA GLU A 22 3.61 -9.80 -10.28
C GLU A 22 2.15 -10.06 -10.71
N ARG A 23 1.41 -8.99 -11.00
CA ARG A 23 -0.01 -9.04 -11.41
C ARG A 23 -0.28 -8.11 -12.58
N LYS A 24 -1.28 -8.45 -13.39
CA LYS A 24 -1.82 -7.55 -14.43
C LYS A 24 -3.09 -6.89 -13.91
N VAL A 25 -3.14 -5.57 -13.95
CA VAL A 25 -4.34 -4.83 -13.53
C VAL A 25 -5.46 -5.08 -14.52
N SER A 26 -6.54 -5.70 -14.06
CA SER A 26 -7.76 -5.88 -14.82
C SER A 26 -8.75 -4.75 -14.53
N LYS A 27 -9.59 -4.42 -15.52
CA LYS A 27 -10.68 -3.46 -15.32
C LYS A 27 -11.70 -4.09 -14.37
N ASN A 28 -12.14 -3.31 -13.39
CA ASN A 28 -13.11 -3.73 -12.37
C ASN A 28 -14.34 -4.45 -12.97
N ASN A 29 -14.51 -5.74 -12.64
CA ASN A 29 -15.71 -6.53 -12.93
C ASN A 29 -16.53 -6.75 -11.65
N ALA A 30 -17.86 -6.86 -11.71
CA ALA A 30 -18.76 -6.83 -10.55
C ALA A 30 -18.45 -7.84 -9.40
N SER A 31 -17.61 -8.85 -9.65
CA SER A 31 -17.32 -9.96 -8.73
C SER A 31 -15.95 -9.95 -8.05
N SER A 32 -15.02 -9.06 -8.43
CA SER A 32 -13.70 -8.99 -7.79
C SER A 32 -13.74 -8.09 -6.55
N GLY A 33 -13.04 -8.43 -5.47
CA GLY A 33 -12.82 -7.53 -4.33
C GLY A 33 -12.03 -6.30 -4.79
N LYS A 34 -12.75 -5.23 -5.15
CA LYS A 34 -12.20 -4.14 -5.96
C LYS A 34 -11.35 -3.20 -5.13
N ILE A 35 -10.08 -3.09 -5.50
CA ILE A 35 -9.24 -1.96 -5.10
C ILE A 35 -9.41 -0.86 -6.17
N THR A 36 -9.67 0.37 -5.73
CA THR A 36 -9.70 1.52 -6.64
C THR A 36 -8.28 1.91 -7.02
N MET A 37 -7.95 1.80 -8.32
CA MET A 37 -6.69 2.27 -8.87
C MET A 37 -6.91 3.35 -9.93
N PRO A 38 -5.93 4.25 -10.17
CA PRO A 38 -5.99 5.19 -11.28
C PRO A 38 -6.11 4.45 -12.61
N LYS A 39 -6.93 4.99 -13.52
CA LYS A 39 -7.26 4.35 -14.81
C LYS A 39 -6.03 4.05 -15.66
N ASP A 40 -4.99 4.87 -15.53
CA ASP A 40 -3.75 4.78 -16.30
C ASP A 40 -2.94 3.51 -16.03
N TYR A 41 -3.27 2.77 -14.96
CA TYR A 41 -2.64 1.51 -14.62
C TYR A 41 -3.40 0.29 -15.16
N ILE A 42 -4.61 0.45 -15.69
CA ILE A 42 -5.39 -0.66 -16.24
C ILE A 42 -4.63 -1.30 -17.41
N GLY A 43 -4.48 -2.62 -17.37
CA GLY A 43 -3.75 -3.40 -18.38
C GLY A 43 -2.23 -3.45 -18.17
N LYS A 44 -1.66 -2.63 -17.27
CA LYS A 44 -0.24 -2.66 -16.94
C LYS A 44 0.07 -3.79 -15.95
N ARG A 45 1.34 -4.20 -15.95
CA ARG A 45 1.88 -5.09 -14.92
C ARG A 45 2.29 -4.27 -13.70
N VAL A 46 1.98 -4.78 -12.53
CA VAL A 46 2.27 -4.17 -11.23
C VAL A 46 2.85 -5.23 -10.30
N TYR A 47 3.62 -4.76 -9.32
CA TYR A 47 4.08 -5.58 -8.21
C TYR A 47 3.23 -5.30 -6.98
N VAL A 48 2.69 -6.35 -6.39
CA VAL A 48 1.96 -6.29 -5.12
C VAL A 48 2.87 -6.85 -4.05
N VAL A 49 3.16 -6.04 -3.03
CA VAL A 49 3.92 -6.45 -1.86
C VAL A 49 2.97 -6.93 -0.77
N VAL A 50 3.30 -8.06 -0.14
CA VAL A 50 2.60 -8.57 1.04
C VAL A 50 3.50 -8.30 2.24
N PRO A 51 3.12 -7.41 3.17
CA PRO A 51 3.91 -7.14 4.36
C PRO A 51 3.92 -8.38 5.26
N LYS A 52 5.02 -8.58 5.97
CA LYS A 52 5.12 -9.59 7.01
C LYS A 52 4.28 -9.12 8.20
N GLU A 53 3.29 -9.91 8.62
CA GLU A 53 2.55 -9.59 9.84
C GLU A 53 3.46 -9.77 11.06
N GLU A 54 3.46 -8.79 11.97
CA GLU A 54 4.08 -8.91 13.29
C GLU A 54 3.02 -9.55 14.21
N ASP A 55 3.28 -10.79 14.68
CA ASP A 55 2.42 -11.51 15.66
C ASP A 55 2.26 -10.74 16.99
#